data_AF-A0A512NF76-F1
#
_entry.id   AF-A0A512NF76-F1
#
_cell.length_a   1.000
_cell.length_b   1.000
_cell.length_c   1.000
_cell.angle_alpha   90.00
_cell.angle_beta   90.00
_cell.angle_gamma   90.00
#
_symmetry.space_group_name_H-M   'P 1'
#
loop_
_entity.id
_entity.type
_entity.pdbx_description
1 polymer ?
#
loop_
_entity_poly.entity_id
_entity_poly.type
_entity_poly.pdbx_seq_one_letter_code
_entity_poly.pdbx_strand_id
1 'polypeptide(L)' 'MARCSHLYDLWWRYDEDPVFFGLAEKSYAELALYDCQRGRSAEGIPVLERLLRQGGFNLPQLER' A
#
# COMPACT_ATOMS: atom_id res chain seq x y z
N MET A 1 0.39 -12.50 1.32
CA MET A 1 1.79 -12.25 1.75
C MET A 1 2.62 -11.61 0.65
N ALA A 2 3.16 -12.33 -0.34
CA ALA A 2 4.08 -11.77 -1.35
C ALA A 2 3.56 -10.50 -2.06
N ARG A 3 2.28 -10.47 -2.43
CA ARG A 3 1.64 -9.28 -3.04
C ARG A 3 1.60 -8.07 -2.10
N CYS A 4 1.31 -8.26 -0.81
CA CYS A 4 1.26 -7.14 0.13
C CYS A 4 2.64 -6.54 0.37
N SER A 5 3.65 -7.39 0.58
CA SER A 5 5.03 -6.93 0.76
C SER A 5 5.51 -6.17 -0.47
N HIS A 6 5.18 -6.64 -1.68
CA HIS A 6 5.51 -5.94 -2.91
C HIS A 6 4.83 -4.56 -3.00
N LEU A 7 3.54 -4.46 -2.70
CA LEU A 7 2.81 -3.18 -2.73
C LEU A 7 3.33 -2.21 -1.66
N TYR A 8 3.65 -2.72 -0.46
CA TYR A 8 4.22 -1.91 0.61
C TYR A 8 5.62 -1.39 0.26
N ASP A 9 6.50 -2.24 -0.27
CA ASP A 9 7.83 -1.83 -0.72
C ASP A 9 7.74 -0.76 -1.82
N LEU A 10 6.77 -0.91 -2.73
CA LEU A 10 6.53 0.06 -3.79
C LEU A 10 6.01 1.38 -3.22
N TRP A 11 5.16 1.36 -2.20
CA TRP A 11 4.71 2.57 -1.52
C TRP A 11 5.87 3.25 -0.76
N TRP A 12 6.65 2.47 0.00
CA TRP A 12 7.77 2.95 0.82
C TRP A 12 8.85 3.68 0.01
N ARG A 13 9.17 3.19 -1.20
CA ARG A 13 10.18 3.79 -2.07
C ARG A 13 9.82 5.20 -2.55
N TYR A 14 8.56 5.59 -2.47
CA TYR A 14 8.07 6.89 -2.93
C TYR A 14 7.51 7.74 -1.78
N ASP A 15 7.65 7.29 -0.52
CA ASP A 15 7.30 8.02 0.72
C ASP A 15 8.20 9.26 0.94
N GLU A 16 9.31 9.39 0.22
CA GLU A 16 10.26 10.51 0.34
C GLU A 16 9.84 11.78 -0.42
N ASP A 17 8.81 11.71 -1.28
CA ASP A 17 8.32 12.89 -1.99
C ASP A 17 7.27 13.63 -1.14
N PRO A 18 7.55 14.86 -0.65
CA PRO A 18 6.61 15.62 0.18
C PRO A 18 5.33 16.05 -0.57
N VAL A 19 5.30 15.94 -1.91
CA VAL A 19 4.09 16.12 -2.70
C VAL A 19 3.15 14.92 -2.55
N PHE A 20 3.69 13.76 -2.19
CA PHE A 20 2.95 12.51 -2.26
C PHE A 20 2.19 12.19 -0.98
N PHE A 21 2.76 12.30 0.24
CA PHE A 21 2.06 11.77 1.43
C PHE A 21 2.39 12.43 2.78
N GLY A 22 1.40 12.58 3.66
CA GLY A 22 1.55 13.04 5.04
C GLY A 22 1.68 11.89 6.06
N LEU A 23 1.76 12.22 7.35
CA LEU A 23 1.89 11.24 8.45
C LEU A 23 0.74 10.21 8.52
N ALA A 24 -0.44 10.55 7.99
CA ALA A 24 -1.62 9.69 8.02
C ALA A 24 -1.48 8.51 7.06
N GLU A 25 -1.00 8.76 5.84
CA GLU A 25 -0.86 7.75 4.79
C GLU A 25 0.20 6.69 5.13
N LYS A 26 1.28 7.10 5.82
CA LYS A 26 2.24 6.18 6.40
C LYS A 26 1.63 5.23 7.41
N SER A 27 0.81 5.77 8.31
CA SER A 27 0.10 4.95 9.31
C SER A 27 -0.85 3.95 8.65
N TYR A 28 -1.52 4.33 7.56
CA TYR A 28 -2.37 3.43 6.79
C TYR A 28 -1.59 2.32 6.06
N ALA A 29 -0.43 2.64 5.48
CA ALA A 29 0.41 1.66 4.81
C ALA A 29 0.96 0.61 5.78
N GLU A 30 1.45 1.05 6.94
CA GLU A 30 1.98 0.17 7.99
C GLU A 30 0.88 -0.73 8.58
N LEU A 31 -0.32 -0.18 8.84
CA LEU A 31 -1.47 -0.96 9.30
C LEU A 31 -1.89 -2.01 8.26
N ALA A 32 -1.93 -1.65 6.98
CA ALA A 32 -2.28 -2.56 5.91
C ALA A 32 -1.27 -3.71 5.76
N LEU A 33 0.03 -3.43 5.93
CA LEU A 33 1.06 -4.45 5.97
C LEU A 33 0.87 -5.39 7.17
N TYR A 34 0.59 -4.83 8.36
CA TYR A 34 0.32 -5.61 9.56
C TYR A 34 -0.89 -6.53 9.38
N ASP A 35 -1.98 -6.05 8.78
CA ASP A 35 -3.15 -6.87 8.45
C ASP A 35 -2.78 -8.03 7.52
N CYS A 36 -2.00 -7.75 6.48
CA CYS A 36 -1.49 -8.81 5.60
C CYS A 36 -0.65 -9.86 6.33
N GLN A 37 0.20 -9.46 7.29
CA GLN A 37 1.00 -10.38 8.11
C GLN A 37 0.14 -11.24 9.04
N ARG A 38 -1.04 -10.74 9.44
CA ARG A 38 -2.03 -11.45 10.26
C ARG A 38 -2.95 -12.37 9.47
N GLY A 39 -2.70 -12.54 8.16
CA GLY A 39 -3.55 -13.33 7.25
C GLY A 39 -4.74 -12.56 6.68
N ARG A 40 -4.93 -11.29 7.09
CA ARG A 40 -5.98 -10.37 6.62
C ARG A 40 -5.57 -9.65 5.33
N SER A 41 -5.22 -10.45 4.31
CA SER A 41 -4.78 -9.90 3.02
C SER A 41 -5.92 -9.23 2.24
N ALA A 42 -7.17 -9.62 2.49
CA ALA A 42 -8.34 -9.02 1.82
C ALA A 42 -8.60 -7.58 2.30
N GLU A 43 -8.14 -7.25 3.50
CA GLU A 43 -8.26 -5.95 4.14
C GLU A 43 -7.03 -5.07 3.82
N GLY A 44 -5.82 -5.63 3.86
CA GLY A 44 -4.59 -4.87 3.64
C GLY A 44 -4.29 -4.53 2.17
N ILE A 45 -4.51 -5.45 1.23
CA ILE A 45 -4.18 -5.23 -0.20
C ILE A 45 -4.92 -4.00 -0.77
N PRO A 46 -6.25 -3.86 -0.59
CA PRO A 46 -6.97 -2.72 -1.17
C PRO A 46 -6.50 -1.36 -0.63
N VAL A 47 -6.02 -1.30 0.61
CA VAL A 47 -5.49 -0.07 1.21
C VAL A 47 -4.18 0.31 0.55
N LEU A 48 -3.24 -0.63 0.42
CA LEU A 48 -1.96 -0.36 -0.26
C LEU A 48 -2.16 0.02 -1.74
N GLU A 49 -3.07 -0.64 -2.44
CA GLU A 49 -3.40 -0.25 -3.83
C GLU A 49 -4.00 1.15 -3.94
N ARG A 50 -4.85 1.54 -2.98
CA ARG A 50 -5.43 2.90 -2.96
C ARG A 50 -4.35 3.94 -2.74
N LEU A 51 -3.46 3.73 -1.77
CA LEU A 51 -2.35 4.65 -1.48
C LEU A 51 -1.45 4.82 -2.70
N LEU A 52 -1.10 3.72 -3.36
CA LEU A 52 -0.33 3.76 -4.61
C LEU A 52 -1.06 4.52 -5.73
N ARG A 53 -2.36 4.29 -5.92
CA ARG A 53 -3.14 5.05 -6.93
C ARG A 53 -3.24 6.54 -6.60
N GLN A 54 -3.36 6.91 -5.32
CA GLN A 54 -3.32 8.31 -4.89
C GLN A 54 -1.97 8.94 -5.21
N GLY A 55 -0.89 8.16 -5.11
CA GLY A 55 0.44 8.53 -5.56
C GLY A 55 0.68 8.33 -7.06
N GLY A 56 -0.37 8.37 -7.88
CA GLY A 56 -0.24 8.35 -9.34
C GLY A 56 0.18 7.02 -9.97
N PHE A 57 0.27 5.93 -9.21
CA PHE A 57 0.59 4.63 -9.78
C PHE A 57 -0.61 4.02 -10.50
N ASN A 58 -0.41 3.68 -11.78
CA ASN A 58 -1.35 2.87 -12.55
C ASN A 58 -1.10 1.38 -12.28
N LEU A 59 -1.74 0.87 -11.22
CA LEU A 59 -1.70 -0.55 -10.91
C LEU A 59 -2.65 -1.33 -11.84
N PRO A 60 -2.20 -2.39 -12.52
CA PRO A 60 -3.09 -3.26 -13.26
C PRO A 60 -4.12 -3.84 -12.30
N GLN A 61 -5.39 -3.75 -12.69
CA GLN A 61 -6.49 -4.34 -11.92
C GLN A 61 -6.36 -5.85 -12.07
N LEU A 62 -5.60 -6.48 -11.16
CA LEU A 62 -5.49 -7.93 -11.09
C LEU A 62 -6.87 -8.47 -10.73
N GLU A 63 -7.60 -8.89 -11.76
CA GLU A 63 -8.89 -9.57 -11.69
C GLU A 63 -8.81 -10.72 -10.68
N ARG A 64 -9.89 -10.85 -9.89
CA ARG A 64 -10.03 -11.78 -8.76
C ARG A 64 -9.84 -13.23 -9.14
#